data_AF-A0A6N8JIV3-F1
#
_entry.id   AF-A0A6N8JIV3-F1
#
_cell.length_a   1.000
_cell.length_b   1.000
_cell.length_c   1.000
_cell.angle_alpha   90.00
_cell.angle_beta   90.00
_cell.angle_gamma   90.00
#
_symmetry.space_group_name_H-M   'P 1'
#
loop_
_entity.id
_entity.type
_entity.pdbx_description
1 polymer ?
#
loop_
_entity_poly.entity_id
_entity_poly.type
_entity_poly.pdbx_seq_one_letter_code
_entity_poly.pdbx_strand_id
1 'polypeptide(L)'
;MKLNNKDITRLTEIRIYFREPPYSFKLSGYARLQVEESIGILRKYPNIPATLIERMEAFMPLLIESENNIPETMELMKRFAVLLNEINR
;
A
#
# COMPACT_ATOMS: atom_id res chain seq x y z
N MET A 1 13.70 15.93 -5.30
CA MET A 1 14.42 14.64 -5.47
C MET A 1 13.49 13.62 -6.10
N LYS A 2 13.89 13.00 -7.21
CA LYS A 2 13.14 11.89 -7.84
C LYS A 2 13.34 10.61 -7.03
N LEU A 3 12.32 9.74 -7.00
CA LEU A 3 12.47 8.41 -6.42
C LEU A 3 13.58 7.63 -7.14
N ASN A 4 14.34 6.83 -6.39
CA ASN A 4 15.31 5.94 -7.00
C ASN A 4 14.58 4.79 -7.74
N ASN A 5 15.23 4.23 -8.76
CA ASN A 5 14.60 3.21 -9.61
C ASN A 5 14.19 1.95 -8.85
N LYS A 6 14.92 1.55 -7.81
CA LYS A 6 14.60 0.35 -7.01
C LYS A 6 13.31 0.53 -6.22
N ASP A 7 13.15 1.68 -5.59
CA ASP A 7 11.94 2.05 -4.84
C ASP A 7 10.74 2.21 -5.77
N ILE A 8 10.92 2.78 -6.98
CA ILE A 8 9.85 2.85 -8.00
C ILE A 8 9.41 1.45 -8.43
N THR A 9 10.36 0.56 -8.74
CA THR A 9 10.07 -0.83 -9.09
C THR A 9 9.30 -1.50 -7.96
N ARG A 10 9.74 -1.34 -6.71
CA ARG A 10 9.10 -1.98 -5.56
C ARG A 10 7.68 -1.49 -5.32
N LEU A 11 7.45 -0.18 -5.36
CA LEU A 11 6.10 0.40 -5.26
C LEU A 11 5.20 -0.06 -6.42
N THR A 12 5.77 -0.25 -7.61
CA THR A 12 5.04 -0.76 -8.78
C THR A 12 4.62 -2.22 -8.60
N GLU A 13 5.51 -3.08 -8.09
CA GLU A 13 5.19 -4.48 -7.76
C GLU A 13 4.05 -4.56 -6.74
N ILE A 14 4.16 -3.80 -5.64
CA ILE A 14 3.14 -3.73 -4.59
C ILE A 14 1.80 -3.31 -5.20
N ARG A 15 1.80 -2.26 -6.03
CA ARG A 15 0.60 -1.77 -6.70
C ARG A 15 -0.04 -2.82 -7.61
N ILE A 16 0.77 -3.53 -8.41
CA ILE A 16 0.26 -4.57 -9.32
C ILE A 16 -0.39 -5.69 -8.49
N TYR A 17 0.28 -6.16 -7.44
CA TYR A 17 -0.24 -7.17 -6.54
C TYR A 17 -1.55 -6.73 -5.86
N PHE A 18 -1.63 -5.47 -5.44
CA PHE A 18 -2.82 -4.92 -4.76
C PHE A 18 -4.00 -4.66 -5.69
N ARG A 19 -3.75 -4.51 -6.99
CA ARG A 19 -4.81 -4.35 -8.00
C ARG A 19 -5.58 -5.65 -8.19
N GLU A 20 -4.88 -6.78 -8.15
CA GLU A 20 -5.44 -8.11 -8.33
C GLU A 20 -4.99 -9.04 -7.19
N PRO A 21 -5.46 -8.78 -5.95
CA PRO A 21 -5.03 -9.56 -4.79
C PRO A 21 -5.55 -11.00 -4.91
N PRO A 22 -4.75 -12.00 -4.53
CA PRO A 22 -5.19 -13.39 -4.51
C PRO A 22 -6.17 -13.62 -3.35
N TYR A 23 -7.13 -14.53 -3.54
CA TYR A 23 -8.02 -14.95 -2.46
C TYR A 23 -7.26 -15.89 -1.51
N SER A 24 -6.89 -15.41 -0.32
CA SER A 24 -6.07 -16.15 0.65
C SER A 24 -6.40 -15.79 2.09
N PHE A 25 -6.35 -16.79 2.99
CA PHE A 25 -6.57 -16.58 4.43
C PHE A 25 -5.48 -15.74 5.11
N LYS A 26 -4.28 -15.64 4.52
CA LYS A 26 -3.17 -14.83 5.06
C LYS A 26 -3.13 -13.41 4.48
N LEU A 27 -4.15 -13.02 3.71
CA LEU A 27 -4.10 -11.83 2.87
C LEU A 27 -3.89 -10.54 3.67
N SER A 28 -4.59 -10.36 4.80
CA SER A 28 -4.43 -9.17 5.64
C SER A 28 -3.01 -9.04 6.21
N GLY A 29 -2.39 -10.14 6.66
CA GLY A 29 -1.00 -10.15 7.11
C GLY A 29 -0.03 -9.72 6.02
N TYR A 30 -0.18 -10.26 4.81
CA TYR A 30 0.63 -9.84 3.66
C TYR A 30 0.38 -8.37 3.28
N ALA A 31 -0.87 -7.94 3.23
CA ALA A 31 -1.24 -6.58 2.88
C ALA A 31 -0.59 -5.56 3.83
N ARG A 32 -0.63 -5.81 5.15
CA ARG A 32 0.01 -4.97 6.17
C ARG A 32 1.50 -4.77 5.90
N LEU A 33 2.24 -5.85 5.66
CA LEU A 33 3.67 -5.78 5.36
C LEU A 33 3.98 -4.94 4.12
N GLN A 34 3.17 -5.05 3.06
CA GLN A 34 3.36 -4.26 1.84
C GLN A 34 2.99 -2.78 2.03
N VAL A 35 1.99 -2.48 2.86
CA VAL A 35 1.63 -1.09 3.23
C VAL A 35 2.77 -0.44 4.02
N GLU A 36 3.27 -1.13 5.06
CA GLU A 36 4.40 -0.65 5.86
C GLU A 36 5.65 -0.40 5.02
N GLU A 37 5.97 -1.32 4.11
CA GLU A 37 7.09 -1.16 3.18
C GLU A 37 6.90 0.06 2.27
N SER A 38 5.70 0.25 1.72
CA SER A 38 5.39 1.40 0.87
C SER A 38 5.56 2.73 1.61
N ILE A 39 5.06 2.82 2.84
CA ILE A 39 5.24 3.99 3.72
C ILE A 39 6.72 4.21 4.02
N GLY A 40 7.45 3.14 4.37
CA GLY A 40 8.88 3.18 4.67
C GLY A 40 9.72 3.65 3.47
N ILE A 41 9.36 3.25 2.25
CA ILE A 41 9.96 3.76 1.02
C ILE A 41 9.70 5.27 0.89
N LEU A 42 8.44 5.69 1.00
CA LEU A 42 8.06 7.07 0.73
C LEU A 42 8.59 8.07 1.77
N ARG A 43 8.71 7.66 3.03
CA ARG A 43 9.31 8.49 4.10
C ARG A 43 10.78 8.85 3.86
N LYS A 44 11.50 8.13 2.99
CA LYS A 44 12.86 8.49 2.57
C LYS A 44 12.90 9.78 1.73
N TYR A 45 11.75 10.20 1.18
CA TYR A 45 11.65 11.27 0.20
C TYR A 45 10.91 12.48 0.78
N PRO A 46 11.61 13.60 1.08
CA PRO A 46 11.00 14.76 1.75
C PRO A 46 9.98 15.54 0.89
N ASN A 47 9.87 15.23 -0.41
CA ASN A 47 8.91 15.89 -1.30
C ASN A 47 7.57 15.16 -1.36
N ILE A 48 7.45 14.00 -0.70
CA ILE A 48 6.17 13.30 -0.62
C ILE A 48 5.28 14.04 0.39
N PRO A 49 4.04 14.40 0.02
CA PRO A 49 3.12 15.07 0.93
C PRO A 49 2.89 14.25 2.20
N ALA A 50 3.01 14.87 3.38
CA ALA A 50 2.72 14.21 4.65
C ALA A 50 1.27 13.68 4.70
N THR A 51 0.34 14.40 4.09
CA THR A 51 -1.07 14.00 3.95
C THR A 51 -1.25 12.70 3.17
N LEU A 52 -0.36 12.38 2.22
CA LEU A 52 -0.39 11.11 1.51
C LEU A 52 0.04 9.97 2.45
N ILE A 53 1.09 10.19 3.24
CA ILE A 53 1.57 9.22 4.22
C ILE A 53 0.51 8.94 5.28
N GLU A 54 -0.13 9.98 5.83
CA GLU A 54 -1.23 9.84 6.80
C GLU A 54 -2.40 9.02 6.23
N ARG A 55 -2.79 9.27 4.96
CA ARG A 55 -3.82 8.48 4.27
C ARG A 55 -3.41 7.02 4.10
N MET A 56 -2.14 6.73 3.86
CA MET A 56 -1.62 5.36 3.77
C MET A 56 -1.60 4.67 5.13
N GLU A 57 -1.22 5.38 6.19
CA GLU A 57 -1.20 4.87 7.57
C GLU A 57 -2.60 4.51 8.07
N ALA A 58 -3.62 5.25 7.64
CA ALA A 58 -5.02 4.96 7.97
C ALA A 58 -5.50 3.59 7.45
N PHE A 59 -4.81 2.95 6.49
CA PHE A 59 -5.14 1.59 6.04
C PHE A 59 -4.72 0.51 7.04
N MET A 60 -3.73 0.77 7.90
CA MET A 60 -3.25 -0.23 8.87
C MET A 60 -4.35 -0.71 9.82
N PRO A 61 -5.09 0.16 10.53
CA PRO A 61 -6.20 -0.30 11.38
C PRO A 61 -7.30 -0.99 10.56
N LEU A 62 -7.63 -0.50 9.36
CA LEU A 62 -8.65 -1.12 8.49
C LEU A 62 -8.27 -2.55 8.06
N LEU A 63 -6.99 -2.80 7.78
CA LEU A 63 -6.48 -4.12 7.44
C LEU A 63 -6.49 -5.08 8.64
N ILE A 64 -6.26 -4.56 9.85
CA ILE A 64 -6.37 -5.35 11.09
C ILE A 64 -7.84 -5.74 11.34
N GLU A 65 -8.75 -4.79 11.23
CA GLU A 65 -10.19 -5.02 11.43
C GLU A 65 -10.77 -6.01 10.40
N SER A 66 -10.27 -5.97 9.16
CA SER A 66 -10.70 -6.87 8.09
C SER A 66 -10.00 -8.24 8.06
N GLU A 67 -9.17 -8.60 9.05
CA GLU A 67 -8.33 -9.82 9.00
C GLU A 67 -9.11 -11.11 8.69
N ASN A 68 -10.35 -11.22 9.18
CA ASN A 68 -11.23 -12.37 8.95
C ASN A 68 -12.25 -12.17 7.82
N ASN A 69 -12.16 -11.07 7.08
CA ASN A 69 -13.05 -10.72 5.97
C ASN A 69 -12.22 -10.51 4.69
N ILE A 70 -11.93 -11.62 4.00
CA ILE A 70 -11.10 -11.63 2.78
C ILE A 70 -11.64 -10.66 1.71
N PRO A 71 -12.95 -10.64 1.37
CA PRO A 71 -13.49 -9.66 0.42
C PRO A 71 -13.18 -8.20 0.80
N GLU A 72 -13.33 -7.84 2.07
CA GLU A 72 -13.03 -6.49 2.56
C GLU A 72 -11.53 -6.18 2.48
N THR A 73 -10.67 -7.12 2.89
CA THR A 73 -9.21 -6.95 2.74
C THR A 73 -8.82 -6.74 1.27
N MET A 74 -9.40 -7.51 0.35
CA MET A 74 -9.13 -7.35 -1.09
C MET A 74 -9.57 -5.97 -1.60
N GLU A 75 -10.69 -5.45 -1.12
CA GLU A 75 -11.17 -4.10 -1.48
C GLU A 75 -10.25 -3.01 -0.92
N LEU A 76 -9.80 -3.14 0.33
CA LEU A 76 -8.81 -2.24 0.93
C LEU A 76 -7.49 -2.24 0.15
N MET A 77 -7.00 -3.40 -0.27
CA MET A 77 -5.81 -3.50 -1.13
C MET A 77 -5.99 -2.75 -2.45
N LYS A 78 -7.13 -2.93 -3.13
CA LYS A 78 -7.43 -2.22 -4.39
C LYS A 78 -7.46 -0.71 -4.20
N ARG A 79 -8.09 -0.23 -3.12
CA ARG A 79 -8.12 1.21 -2.78
C ARG A 79 -6.73 1.76 -2.50
N PHE A 80 -5.87 0.99 -1.83
CA PHE A 80 -4.48 1.38 -1.61
C PHE A 80 -3.68 1.40 -2.93
N ALA A 81 -3.93 0.48 -3.87
CA ALA A 81 -3.32 0.55 -5.21
C ALA A 81 -3.69 1.84 -5.97
N VAL A 82 -4.92 2.33 -5.80
CA VAL A 82 -5.36 3.63 -6.33
C VAL A 82 -4.58 4.76 -5.68
N LEU A 83 -4.41 4.73 -4.36
CA LEU A 83 -3.62 5.73 -3.63
C LEU A 83 -2.15 5.78 -4.10
N LEU A 84 -1.54 4.62 -4.36
CA LEU A 84 -0.18 4.56 -4.92
C LEU A 84 -0.05 5.20 -6.32
N ASN A 85 -1.14 5.33 -7.09
CA ASN A 85 -1.08 6.06 -8.36
C ASN A 85 -0.90 7.57 -8.18
N GLU A 86 -1.29 8.12 -7.04
CA GLU A 86 -1.13 9.54 -6.75
C GLU A 86 0.36 9.95 -6.64
N ILE A 87 1.26 9.00 -6.37
CA ILE A 87 2.72 9.24 -6.29
C ILE A 87 3.34 9.57 -7.65
N ASN A 88 2.72 9.10 -8.74
CA ASN A 88 3.22 9.28 -10.12
C ASN A 88 2.58 10.47 -10.85
N ARG A 89 1.67 11.21 -10.19
CA ARG A 89 1.08 12.45 -10.73
C ARG A 89 1.89 13.67 -10.30
#